data_AF-A0A4U5PHS6-F1
#
_entry.id   AF-A0A4U5PHS6-F1
#
_cell.length_a   1.000
_cell.length_b   1.000
_cell.length_c   1.000
_cell.angle_alpha   90.00
_cell.angle_beta   90.00
_cell.angle_gamma   90.00
#
_symmetry.space_group_name_H-M   'P 1'
#
loop_
_entity.id
_entity.type
_entity.pdbx_description
1 polymer ?
#
loop_
_entity_poly.entity_id
_entity_poly.type
_entity_poly.pdbx_seq_one_letter_code
_entity_poly.pdbx_strand_id
1 'polypeptide(L)'
;MDNVPYEFASAVAHLGTRKTVSELSRMGENMWSSVGETHKEKRRNHELRVFLSEEGIFGLVGTGKTHLIREFVRKEESFERIDTVFLYKAPRSLCKEECNEAELRLISEVLKNQPIKKLVVQRSLATKDLSKADFLWQMEFESVAIPSGLAHKALIDFHLLENQKLKKFVVSALDSFGYDFVKKTAEAWKFGKKMSEPEFKKSCKKDFEDLCDLGFQPKNVSIKDLWIVGDGAKRGLLIRAMKTG
;
A
#
# COMPACT_ATOMS: atom_id res chain seq x y z
N MET A 1 7.77 25.26 -22.59
CA MET A 1 8.60 24.74 -21.46
C MET A 1 9.71 23.85 -22.04
N ASP A 2 10.31 24.29 -23.13
CA ASP A 2 11.03 23.38 -24.04
C ASP A 2 12.54 23.43 -23.84
N ASN A 3 13.02 24.30 -22.95
CA ASN A 3 14.44 24.52 -22.65
C ASN A 3 14.90 23.82 -21.36
N VAL A 4 14.21 22.74 -20.94
CA VAL A 4 14.68 21.93 -19.80
C VAL A 4 15.49 20.73 -20.32
N PRO A 5 16.45 20.20 -19.55
CA PRO A 5 17.16 18.98 -19.93
C PRO A 5 16.21 17.78 -20.09
N TYR A 6 16.53 16.88 -21.01
CA TYR A 6 15.75 15.66 -21.24
C TYR A 6 15.66 14.80 -19.98
N GLU A 7 16.74 14.72 -19.21
CA GLU A 7 16.83 13.96 -17.96
C GLU A 7 15.85 14.50 -16.92
N PHE A 8 15.69 15.83 -16.86
CA PHE A 8 14.70 16.46 -15.98
C PHE A 8 13.29 16.08 -16.41
N ALA A 9 12.95 16.23 -17.69
CA ALA A 9 11.64 15.86 -18.21
C ALA A 9 11.34 14.35 -17.98
N SER A 10 12.34 13.50 -18.20
CA SER A 10 12.28 12.06 -17.95
C SER A 10 12.08 11.73 -16.48
N ALA A 11 12.78 12.40 -15.55
CA ALA A 11 12.59 12.22 -14.12
C ALA A 11 11.17 12.65 -13.67
N VAL A 12 10.65 13.75 -14.21
CA VAL A 12 9.28 14.20 -13.96
C VAL A 12 8.26 13.16 -14.47
N ALA A 13 8.44 12.64 -15.68
CA ALA A 13 7.61 11.56 -16.21
C ALA A 13 7.73 10.26 -15.39
N HIS A 14 8.93 9.96 -14.91
CA HIS A 14 9.23 8.83 -14.02
C HIS A 14 8.55 8.96 -12.66
N LEU A 15 8.23 10.15 -12.17
CA LEU A 15 7.43 10.31 -10.95
C LEU A 15 5.93 10.32 -11.26
N GLY A 16 5.55 10.83 -12.43
CA GLY A 16 4.18 10.98 -12.90
C GLY A 16 3.31 9.71 -12.95
N THR A 17 1.99 9.88 -12.95
CA THR A 17 1.05 8.77 -13.12
C THR A 17 1.01 8.28 -14.58
N ARG A 18 0.45 7.09 -14.85
CA ARG A 18 0.25 6.64 -16.25
C ARG A 18 -0.62 7.62 -17.05
N LYS A 19 -1.60 8.25 -16.40
CA LYS A 19 -2.43 9.30 -17.01
C LYS A 19 -1.57 10.51 -17.40
N THR A 20 -0.76 11.01 -16.47
CA THR A 20 0.18 12.11 -16.72
C THR A 20 1.12 11.81 -17.87
N VAL A 21 1.73 10.61 -17.90
CA VAL A 21 2.61 10.18 -19.00
C VAL A 21 1.86 10.14 -20.33
N SER A 22 0.61 9.68 -20.34
CA SER A 22 -0.23 9.66 -21.55
C SER A 22 -0.66 11.05 -22.01
N GLU A 23 -0.78 12.01 -21.08
CA GLU A 23 -1.04 13.42 -21.41
C GLU A 23 0.21 14.06 -21.99
N LEU A 24 1.38 13.84 -21.39
CA LEU A 24 2.69 14.29 -21.90
C LEU A 24 2.90 13.81 -23.34
N SER A 25 2.60 12.54 -23.61
CA SER A 25 2.76 11.92 -24.93
C SER A 25 1.87 12.52 -26.03
N ARG A 26 0.88 13.34 -25.65
CA ARG A 26 -0.01 14.05 -26.56
C ARG A 26 0.33 15.53 -26.71
N MET A 27 1.35 16.02 -25.99
CA MET A 27 1.74 17.44 -26.02
C MET A 27 2.52 17.78 -27.28
N GLY A 28 1.85 17.88 -28.43
CA GLY A 28 2.45 18.35 -29.69
C GLY A 28 3.75 17.65 -30.11
N GLU A 29 4.49 18.25 -31.04
CA GLU A 29 5.81 17.77 -31.49
C GLU A 29 6.93 18.44 -30.68
N ASN A 30 7.07 18.07 -29.40
CA ASN A 30 8.15 18.55 -28.55
C ASN A 30 8.79 17.44 -27.72
N MET A 31 9.82 17.80 -26.96
CA MET A 31 10.55 16.86 -26.10
C MET A 31 9.63 16.14 -25.09
N TRP A 32 8.63 16.81 -24.54
CA TRP A 32 7.70 16.21 -23.57
C TRP A 32 6.87 15.08 -24.18
N SER A 33 6.46 15.24 -25.44
CA SER A 33 5.79 14.18 -26.21
C SER A 33 6.67 12.94 -26.37
N SER A 34 7.93 13.13 -26.76
CA SER A 34 8.91 12.04 -26.89
C SER A 34 9.19 11.33 -25.56
N VAL A 35 9.39 12.10 -24.48
CA VAL A 35 9.55 11.55 -23.11
C VAL A 35 8.30 10.76 -22.70
N GLY A 36 7.12 11.32 -22.96
CA GLY A 36 5.83 10.70 -22.64
C GLY A 36 5.65 9.36 -23.36
N GLU A 37 5.89 9.31 -24.67
CA GLU A 37 5.81 8.06 -25.44
C GLU A 37 6.87 7.04 -24.97
N THR A 38 8.10 7.48 -24.71
CA THR A 38 9.16 6.59 -24.18
C THR A 38 8.76 5.97 -22.85
N HIS A 39 8.26 6.76 -21.90
CA HIS A 39 7.77 6.23 -20.62
C HIS A 39 6.53 5.36 -20.80
N LYS A 40 5.64 5.66 -21.75
CA LYS A 40 4.46 4.84 -22.03
C LYS A 40 4.85 3.45 -22.55
N GLU A 41 5.89 3.36 -23.36
CA GLU A 41 6.39 2.10 -23.92
C GLU A 41 7.24 1.30 -22.91
N LYS A 42 8.25 1.95 -22.32
CA LYS A 42 9.32 1.28 -21.57
C LYS A 42 9.03 1.10 -20.09
N ARG A 43 8.19 1.94 -19.49
CA ARG A 43 7.95 1.91 -18.05
C ARG A 43 7.39 0.56 -17.60
N ARG A 44 7.95 0.04 -16.50
CA ARG A 44 7.49 -1.16 -15.82
C ARG A 44 7.22 -0.83 -14.36
N ASN A 45 6.05 -1.22 -13.88
CA ASN A 45 5.70 -1.09 -12.47
C ASN A 45 5.88 -2.47 -11.81
N HIS A 46 6.53 -2.48 -10.67
CA HIS A 46 6.86 -3.63 -9.86
C HIS A 46 6.22 -3.50 -8.48
N GLU A 47 6.07 -4.64 -7.84
CA GLU A 47 5.68 -4.75 -6.44
C GLU A 47 6.92 -5.10 -5.63
N LEU A 48 7.11 -4.42 -4.50
CA LEU A 48 8.07 -4.85 -3.49
C LEU A 48 7.34 -5.67 -2.43
N ARG A 49 7.79 -6.89 -2.20
CA ARG A 49 7.32 -7.77 -1.12
C ARG A 49 8.39 -7.82 -0.05
N VAL A 50 8.09 -7.23 1.10
CA VAL A 50 8.96 -7.23 2.28
C VAL A 50 8.46 -8.28 3.24
N PHE A 51 9.32 -9.22 3.58
CA PHE A 51 9.02 -10.28 4.53
C PHE A 51 9.67 -9.95 5.87
N LEU A 52 8.89 -10.01 6.94
CA LEU A 52 9.29 -9.67 8.30
C LEU A 52 9.24 -10.93 9.18
N SER A 53 10.28 -11.14 9.98
CA SER A 53 10.31 -12.17 11.01
C SER A 53 11.11 -11.75 12.24
N GLU A 54 11.17 -12.64 13.23
CA GLU A 54 12.03 -12.47 14.40
C GLU A 54 13.52 -12.48 14.00
N GLU A 55 13.86 -13.26 12.98
CA GLU A 55 15.22 -13.46 12.49
C GLU A 55 15.66 -12.42 11.46
N GLY A 56 14.75 -11.66 10.84
CA GLY A 56 15.14 -10.57 9.94
C GLY A 56 14.09 -10.01 8.98
N ILE A 57 14.60 -9.27 8.00
CA ILE A 57 13.85 -8.60 6.93
C ILE A 57 14.53 -8.90 5.60
N PHE A 58 13.74 -9.22 4.57
CA PHE A 58 14.24 -9.30 3.19
C PHE A 58 13.21 -8.81 2.16
N GLY A 59 13.71 -8.30 1.03
CA GLY A 59 12.89 -7.73 -0.04
C GLY A 59 12.93 -8.55 -1.34
N LEU A 60 11.76 -8.82 -1.91
CA LEU A 60 11.62 -9.35 -3.27
C LEU A 60 10.89 -8.34 -4.17
N VAL A 61 11.43 -8.05 -5.34
CA VAL A 61 10.83 -7.13 -6.31
C VAL A 61 10.36 -7.90 -7.55
N GLY A 62 9.11 -7.68 -7.98
CA GLY A 62 8.59 -8.21 -9.24
C GLY A 62 7.08 -8.46 -9.26
N THR A 63 6.50 -8.40 -10.46
CA THR A 63 5.07 -8.71 -10.73
C THR A 63 4.85 -10.06 -11.39
N GLY A 64 5.94 -10.74 -11.78
CA GLY A 64 5.93 -12.10 -12.34
C GLY A 64 7.18 -12.85 -11.91
N LYS A 65 8.29 -12.61 -12.59
CA LYS A 65 9.61 -13.05 -12.11
C LYS A 65 10.03 -12.17 -10.93
N THR A 66 10.29 -12.79 -9.79
CA THR A 66 10.73 -12.10 -8.57
C THR A 66 12.24 -12.14 -8.46
N HIS A 67 12.82 -11.01 -8.06
CA HIS A 67 14.24 -10.85 -7.81
C HIS A 67 14.47 -10.41 -6.37
N LEU A 68 15.60 -10.78 -5.79
CA LEU A 68 16.05 -10.17 -4.54
C LEU A 68 16.26 -8.67 -4.79
N ILE A 69 15.94 -7.82 -3.81
CA ILE A 69 16.08 -6.37 -3.99
C ILE A 69 17.51 -5.96 -4.34
N ARG A 70 18.53 -6.65 -3.80
CA ARG A 70 19.94 -6.45 -4.17
C ARG A 70 20.25 -6.74 -5.65
N GLU A 71 19.52 -7.67 -6.27
CA GLU A 71 19.66 -7.95 -7.70
C GLU A 71 18.90 -6.93 -8.54
N PHE A 72 17.75 -6.46 -8.05
CA PHE A 72 16.95 -5.42 -8.67
C PHE A 72 17.76 -4.12 -8.77
N VAL A 73 18.37 -3.67 -7.67
CA VAL A 73 19.20 -2.44 -7.65
C VAL A 73 20.39 -2.50 -8.61
N ARG A 74 21.02 -3.68 -8.76
CA ARG A 74 22.13 -3.85 -9.70
C ARG A 74 21.71 -3.80 -11.17
N LYS A 75 20.43 -4.06 -11.44
CA LYS A 75 19.85 -4.10 -12.79
C LYS A 75 18.97 -2.90 -13.09
N GLU A 76 18.76 -2.02 -12.11
CA GLU A 76 17.73 -0.99 -12.16
C GLU A 76 17.87 -0.15 -13.43
N GLU A 77 16.92 -0.33 -14.34
CA GLU A 77 16.79 0.52 -15.51
C GLU A 77 16.00 1.77 -15.12
N SER A 78 16.29 2.91 -15.76
CA SER A 78 15.67 4.21 -15.46
C SER A 78 14.13 4.28 -15.64
N PHE A 79 13.51 3.19 -16.08
CA PHE A 79 12.07 3.05 -16.33
C PHE A 79 11.37 2.06 -15.38
N GLU A 80 12.12 1.36 -14.52
CA GLU A 80 11.55 0.48 -13.51
C GLU A 80 11.07 1.27 -12.29
N ARG A 81 9.88 0.93 -11.78
CA ARG A 81 9.24 1.65 -10.67
C ARG A 81 8.64 0.69 -9.68
N ILE A 82 8.73 1.01 -8.39
CA ILE A 82 7.97 0.35 -7.33
C ILE A 82 6.80 1.26 -6.98
N ASP A 83 5.57 0.79 -7.25
CA ASP A 83 4.35 1.56 -6.93
C ASP A 83 3.56 0.97 -5.75
N THR A 84 3.88 -0.26 -5.36
CA THR A 84 3.17 -1.01 -4.32
C THR A 84 4.16 -1.75 -3.44
N VAL A 85 4.00 -1.59 -2.13
CA VAL A 85 4.73 -2.33 -1.10
C VAL A 85 3.78 -3.29 -0.40
N PHE A 86 4.18 -4.55 -0.29
CA PHE A 86 3.49 -5.56 0.47
C PHE A 86 4.33 -5.97 1.68
N LEU A 87 3.71 -6.05 2.86
CA LEU A 87 4.35 -6.57 4.07
C LEU A 87 3.80 -7.96 4.36
N TYR A 88 4.69 -8.94 4.49
CA TYR A 88 4.36 -10.33 4.77
C TYR A 88 5.06 -10.81 6.03
N LYS A 89 4.44 -11.75 6.74
CA LYS A 89 5.18 -12.59 7.68
C LYS A 89 6.10 -13.53 6.89
N ALA A 90 7.38 -13.61 7.24
CA ALA A 90 8.27 -14.53 6.56
C ALA A 90 7.86 -15.99 6.83
N PRO A 91 7.84 -16.85 5.79
CA PRO A 91 7.80 -18.30 5.99
C PRO A 91 9.02 -18.76 6.78
N ARG A 92 8.85 -19.71 7.71
CA ARG A 92 9.97 -20.29 8.48
C ARG A 92 11.11 -20.82 7.60
N SER A 93 10.80 -21.26 6.38
CA SER A 93 11.79 -21.75 5.42
C SER A 93 12.71 -20.66 4.85
N LEU A 94 12.27 -19.39 4.86
CA LEU A 94 13.03 -18.24 4.39
C LEU A 94 13.81 -17.55 5.52
N CYS A 95 13.57 -17.89 6.78
CA CYS A 95 14.23 -17.33 7.97
C CYS A 95 15.69 -17.78 8.18
N LYS A 96 16.34 -18.41 7.19
CA LYS A 96 17.73 -18.89 7.32
C LYS A 96 18.77 -17.85 6.91
N GLU A 97 18.38 -16.81 6.18
CA GLU A 97 19.26 -15.67 5.93
C GLU A 97 19.12 -14.71 7.11
N GLU A 98 20.21 -14.53 7.87
CA GLU A 98 20.27 -13.62 9.01
C GLU A 98 19.86 -12.20 8.60
N CYS A 99 19.07 -11.54 9.47
CA CYS A 99 18.79 -10.11 9.38
C CYS A 99 20.08 -9.34 9.14
N ASN A 100 20.19 -8.70 7.99
CA ASN A 100 21.22 -7.71 7.80
C ASN A 100 20.55 -6.35 7.82
N GLU A 101 20.91 -5.51 8.79
CA GLU A 101 20.60 -4.08 8.81
C GLU A 101 20.86 -3.44 7.43
N ALA A 102 21.85 -3.97 6.69
CA ALA A 102 22.13 -3.62 5.31
C ALA A 102 20.94 -3.81 4.35
N GLU A 103 20.15 -4.88 4.49
CA GLU A 103 18.97 -5.12 3.65
C GLU A 103 17.86 -4.11 3.95
N LEU A 104 17.68 -3.76 5.23
CA LEU A 104 16.74 -2.71 5.63
C LEU A 104 17.16 -1.33 5.08
N ARG A 105 18.46 -1.00 5.18
CA ARG A 105 19.02 0.23 4.60
C ARG A 105 18.83 0.25 3.09
N LEU A 106 19.09 -0.87 2.41
CA LEU A 106 18.89 -1.01 0.97
C LEU A 106 17.43 -0.81 0.57
N ILE A 107 16.48 -1.44 1.28
CA ILE A 107 15.04 -1.22 1.06
C ILE A 107 14.69 0.26 1.24
N SER A 108 15.17 0.90 2.31
CA SER A 108 14.94 2.33 2.56
C SER A 108 15.49 3.20 1.43
N GLU A 109 16.71 2.94 0.97
CA GLU A 109 17.36 3.69 -0.12
C GLU A 109 16.62 3.56 -1.44
N VAL A 110 16.23 2.33 -1.80
CA VAL A 110 15.45 2.08 -3.02
C VAL A 110 14.14 2.85 -2.99
N LEU A 111 13.46 2.87 -1.85
CA LEU A 111 12.12 3.47 -1.77
C LEU A 111 12.12 5.00 -1.74
N LYS A 112 13.23 5.66 -1.40
CA LYS A 112 13.31 7.14 -1.29
C LYS A 112 12.90 7.87 -2.58
N ASN A 113 13.26 7.32 -3.74
CA ASN A 113 13.00 7.94 -5.04
C ASN A 113 11.85 7.27 -5.81
N GLN A 114 11.15 6.35 -5.15
CA GLN A 114 10.11 5.56 -5.81
C GLN A 114 8.73 6.20 -5.57
N PRO A 115 7.89 6.29 -6.60
CA PRO A 115 6.57 6.90 -6.51
C PRO A 115 5.55 5.88 -5.98
N ILE A 116 5.80 5.44 -4.74
CA ILE A 116 5.04 4.40 -4.06
C ILE A 116 3.69 4.98 -3.67
N LYS A 117 2.63 4.27 -4.03
CA LYS A 117 1.25 4.72 -3.82
C LYS A 117 0.51 3.87 -2.83
N LYS A 118 0.90 2.62 -2.69
CA LYS A 118 0.10 1.63 -2.01
C LYS A 118 0.91 0.80 -1.03
N LEU A 119 0.42 0.72 0.20
CA LEU A 119 0.84 -0.25 1.20
C LEU A 119 -0.20 -1.35 1.31
N VAL A 120 0.23 -2.60 1.32
CA VAL A 120 -0.62 -3.76 1.58
C VAL A 120 0.01 -4.61 2.67
N VAL A 121 -0.57 -4.56 3.86
CA VAL A 121 -0.21 -5.48 4.93
C VAL A 121 -0.94 -6.79 4.70
N GLN A 122 -0.20 -7.88 4.62
CA GLN A 122 -0.74 -9.22 4.51
C GLN A 122 -0.76 -9.88 5.89
N ARG A 123 -1.71 -10.80 6.07
CA ARG A 123 -2.00 -11.65 7.26
C ARG A 123 -1.14 -11.39 8.52
N SER A 124 -1.82 -11.06 9.62
CA SER A 124 -1.36 -11.05 11.02
C SER A 124 0.17 -11.02 11.23
N LEU A 125 0.78 -9.87 10.93
CA LEU A 125 2.11 -9.53 11.43
C LEU A 125 2.02 -9.31 12.94
N ALA A 126 2.95 -9.91 13.69
CA ALA A 126 3.05 -9.59 15.10
C ALA A 126 3.54 -8.14 15.26
N THR A 127 3.14 -7.48 16.34
CA THR A 127 3.55 -6.09 16.62
C THR A 127 5.06 -5.92 16.61
N LYS A 128 5.79 -6.88 17.19
CA LYS A 128 7.25 -6.91 17.21
C LYS A 128 7.91 -7.03 15.83
N ASP A 129 7.24 -7.65 14.86
CA ASP A 129 7.77 -7.80 13.50
C ASP A 129 7.56 -6.50 12.74
N LEU A 130 6.38 -5.89 12.89
CA LEU A 130 6.04 -4.64 12.25
C LEU A 130 6.89 -3.47 12.78
N SER A 131 7.22 -3.47 14.08
CA SER A 131 8.08 -2.45 14.70
C SER A 131 9.49 -2.39 14.10
N LYS A 132 9.97 -3.48 13.51
CA LYS A 132 11.28 -3.50 12.82
C LYS A 132 11.26 -2.76 11.49
N ALA A 133 10.09 -2.55 10.92
CA ALA A 133 9.88 -1.89 9.64
C ALA A 133 9.09 -0.58 9.81
N ASP A 134 9.28 0.12 10.94
CA ASP A 134 8.61 1.40 11.22
C ASP A 134 8.77 2.43 10.11
N PHE A 135 10.00 2.59 9.61
CA PHE A 135 10.28 3.50 8.50
C PHE A 135 9.41 3.21 7.26
N LEU A 136 8.99 1.95 7.06
CA LEU A 136 8.29 1.51 5.86
C LEU A 136 6.79 1.74 5.98
N TRP A 137 6.18 1.37 7.12
CA TRP A 137 4.75 1.59 7.31
C TRP A 137 4.43 3.04 7.73
N GLN A 138 5.39 3.80 8.24
CA GLN A 138 5.24 5.25 8.50
C GLN A 138 5.42 6.12 7.25
N MET A 139 5.61 5.55 6.06
CA MET A 139 5.59 6.34 4.83
C MET A 139 4.17 6.81 4.51
N GLU A 140 4.05 7.97 3.84
CA GLU A 140 2.74 8.45 3.38
C GLU A 140 2.31 7.74 2.09
N PHE A 141 1.33 6.84 2.19
CA PHE A 141 0.74 6.15 1.04
C PHE A 141 -0.61 6.77 0.63
N GLU A 142 -0.93 6.74 -0.65
CA GLU A 142 -2.26 7.11 -1.15
C GLU A 142 -3.33 6.04 -0.83
N SER A 143 -2.90 4.78 -0.79
CA SER A 143 -3.77 3.65 -0.47
C SER A 143 -3.11 2.73 0.55
N VAL A 144 -3.82 2.40 1.61
CA VAL A 144 -3.36 1.43 2.61
C VAL A 144 -4.37 0.29 2.67
N ALA A 145 -3.91 -0.94 2.67
CA ALA A 145 -4.75 -2.13 2.83
C ALA A 145 -4.22 -2.98 3.98
N ILE A 146 -5.09 -3.36 4.92
CA ILE A 146 -4.76 -4.18 6.09
C ILE A 146 -5.79 -5.30 6.27
N PRO A 147 -5.44 -6.45 6.85
CA PRO A 147 -6.43 -7.46 7.20
C PRO A 147 -7.18 -7.05 8.49
N SER A 148 -8.45 -7.43 8.60
CA SER A 148 -9.20 -7.31 9.85
C SER A 148 -8.52 -8.15 10.92
N GLY A 149 -8.44 -7.63 12.14
CA GLY A 149 -7.75 -8.32 13.23
C GLY A 149 -6.25 -8.06 13.28
N LEU A 150 -5.68 -7.28 12.34
CA LEU A 150 -4.36 -6.70 12.54
C LEU A 150 -4.45 -5.69 13.69
N ALA A 151 -3.89 -6.05 14.85
CA ALA A 151 -3.95 -5.26 16.07
C ALA A 151 -2.92 -4.12 16.13
N HIS A 152 -2.31 -3.73 15.00
CA HIS A 152 -1.28 -2.68 15.01
C HIS A 152 -1.90 -1.29 15.01
N LYS A 153 -2.40 -0.89 16.18
CA LYS A 153 -3.03 0.41 16.40
C LYS A 153 -2.16 1.57 15.90
N ALA A 154 -0.86 1.55 16.12
CA ALA A 154 0.03 2.64 15.68
C ALA A 154 0.06 2.81 14.16
N LEU A 155 -0.05 1.71 13.38
CA LEU A 155 -0.09 1.78 11.92
C LEU A 155 -1.41 2.39 11.45
N ILE A 156 -2.51 1.96 12.08
CA ILE A 156 -3.85 2.47 11.78
C ILE A 156 -3.94 3.95 12.15
N ASP A 157 -3.56 4.32 13.38
CA ASP A 157 -3.60 5.71 13.87
C ASP A 157 -2.73 6.62 13.00
N PHE A 158 -1.49 6.24 12.67
CA PHE A 158 -0.63 7.02 11.78
C PHE A 158 -1.32 7.27 10.43
N HIS A 159 -1.84 6.23 9.79
CA HIS A 159 -2.44 6.39 8.47
C HIS A 159 -3.77 7.14 8.49
N LEU A 160 -4.63 6.93 9.48
CA LEU A 160 -5.92 7.63 9.55
C LEU A 160 -5.77 9.09 10.01
N LEU A 161 -4.77 9.42 10.83
CA LEU A 161 -4.66 10.72 11.49
C LEU A 161 -3.53 11.60 10.94
N GLU A 162 -2.40 11.00 10.56
CA GLU A 162 -1.17 11.73 10.23
C GLU A 162 -0.83 11.70 8.73
N ASN A 163 -1.13 10.60 8.02
CA ASN A 163 -0.84 10.47 6.59
C ASN A 163 -1.73 11.39 5.73
N GLN A 164 -1.15 12.51 5.26
CA GLN A 164 -1.91 13.52 4.52
C GLN A 164 -2.27 13.09 3.10
N LYS A 165 -1.52 12.14 2.54
CA LYS A 165 -1.71 11.62 1.18
C LYS A 165 -2.77 10.54 1.09
N LEU A 166 -3.24 10.00 2.22
CA LEU A 166 -4.18 8.88 2.23
C LEU A 166 -5.50 9.27 1.56
N LYS A 167 -5.80 8.61 0.44
CA LYS A 167 -7.06 8.73 -0.31
C LYS A 167 -7.97 7.54 -0.05
N LYS A 168 -7.37 6.39 0.26
CA LYS A 168 -8.06 5.10 0.37
C LYS A 168 -7.48 4.25 1.49
N PHE A 169 -8.29 3.94 2.48
CA PHE A 169 -7.98 2.91 3.46
C PHE A 169 -8.81 1.66 3.15
N VAL A 170 -8.22 0.46 3.19
CA VAL A 170 -8.86 -0.82 2.84
C VAL A 170 -8.74 -1.79 4.00
N VAL A 171 -9.87 -2.22 4.55
CA VAL A 171 -9.90 -3.30 5.53
C VAL A 171 -10.31 -4.59 4.83
N SER A 172 -9.44 -5.60 4.84
CA SER A 172 -9.70 -6.94 4.31
C SER A 172 -10.29 -7.82 5.40
N ALA A 173 -11.62 -7.95 5.47
CA ALA A 173 -12.27 -8.72 6.51
C ALA A 173 -12.13 -10.24 6.30
N LEU A 174 -11.70 -10.96 7.35
CA LEU A 174 -11.68 -12.42 7.43
C LEU A 174 -12.70 -12.86 8.51
N ASP A 175 -13.86 -13.32 8.05
CA ASP A 175 -14.94 -14.18 8.58
C ASP A 175 -15.35 -14.18 10.08
N SER A 176 -14.75 -13.39 10.98
CA SER A 176 -15.26 -13.28 12.38
C SER A 176 -14.83 -12.02 13.15
N PHE A 177 -13.83 -11.29 12.66
CA PHE A 177 -13.33 -10.05 13.32
C PHE A 177 -13.68 -8.77 12.54
N GLY A 178 -14.64 -8.86 11.61
CA GLY A 178 -14.94 -7.82 10.63
C GLY A 178 -15.68 -6.62 11.21
N TYR A 179 -16.90 -6.82 11.71
CA TYR A 179 -17.84 -5.71 11.95
C TYR A 179 -17.32 -4.66 12.93
N ASP A 180 -16.96 -5.03 14.17
CA ASP A 180 -16.55 -4.06 15.19
C ASP A 180 -15.25 -3.33 14.83
N PHE A 181 -14.29 -4.06 14.25
CA PHE A 181 -13.03 -3.48 13.79
C PHE A 181 -13.28 -2.47 12.66
N VAL A 182 -14.11 -2.85 11.69
CA VAL A 182 -14.53 -1.97 10.61
C VAL A 182 -15.25 -0.74 11.16
N LYS A 183 -16.22 -0.92 12.06
CA LYS A 183 -16.98 0.17 12.67
C LYS A 183 -16.05 1.16 13.38
N LYS A 184 -15.15 0.66 14.24
CA LYS A 184 -14.18 1.49 14.97
C LYS A 184 -13.23 2.22 14.01
N THR A 185 -12.79 1.56 12.94
CA THR A 185 -11.95 2.17 11.90
C THR A 185 -12.71 3.29 11.17
N ALA A 186 -13.97 3.05 10.82
CA ALA A 186 -14.83 4.03 10.17
C ALA A 186 -15.13 5.24 11.08
N GLU A 187 -15.38 5.02 12.37
CA GLU A 187 -15.55 6.07 13.36
C GLU A 187 -14.25 6.87 13.56
N ALA A 188 -13.11 6.20 13.71
CA ALA A 188 -11.79 6.83 13.84
C ALA A 188 -11.50 7.74 12.62
N TRP A 189 -11.79 7.24 11.42
CA TRP A 189 -11.67 8.00 10.18
C TRP A 189 -12.63 9.20 10.13
N LYS A 190 -13.92 8.98 10.41
CA LYS A 190 -14.96 10.01 10.33
C LYS A 190 -14.73 11.15 11.33
N PHE A 191 -14.27 10.82 12.53
CA PHE A 191 -14.11 11.77 13.62
C PHE A 191 -12.67 12.27 13.81
N GLY A 192 -11.69 11.73 13.06
CA GLY A 192 -10.28 12.08 13.24
C GLY A 192 -9.75 11.75 14.62
N LYS A 193 -10.14 10.58 15.18
CA LYS A 193 -9.76 10.17 16.54
C LYS A 193 -8.94 8.89 16.52
N LYS A 194 -8.02 8.76 17.48
CA LYS A 194 -7.27 7.51 17.70
C LYS A 194 -8.24 6.35 17.94
N MET A 195 -7.93 5.20 17.36
CA MET A 195 -8.73 4.02 17.56
C MET A 195 -8.60 3.56 19.02
N SER A 196 -9.73 3.39 19.72
CA SER A 196 -9.74 2.69 21.01
C SER A 196 -9.19 1.28 20.83
N GLU A 197 -8.60 0.68 21.86
CA GLU A 197 -8.15 -0.71 21.76
C GLU A 197 -9.31 -1.61 21.24
N PRO A 198 -9.06 -2.38 20.18
CA PRO A 198 -10.06 -3.30 19.70
C PRO A 198 -10.25 -4.38 20.77
N GLU A 199 -11.34 -4.27 21.52
CA GLU A 199 -11.87 -5.41 22.27
C GLU A 199 -12.27 -6.50 21.27
N PHE A 200 -11.35 -7.42 20.97
CA PHE A 200 -11.64 -8.61 20.17
C PHE A 200 -12.42 -9.64 20.99
N LYS A 201 -13.44 -9.19 21.73
CA LYS A 201 -14.33 -10.09 22.45
C LYS A 201 -15.14 -10.89 21.44
N LYS A 202 -15.30 -12.18 21.71
CA LYS A 202 -16.05 -13.11 20.88
C LYS A 202 -17.51 -12.63 20.77
N SER A 203 -17.98 -12.52 19.53
CA SER A 203 -19.34 -12.20 19.07
C SER A 203 -19.88 -10.81 19.41
N CYS A 204 -19.67 -9.87 18.50
CA CYS A 204 -20.78 -9.00 18.14
C CYS A 204 -21.84 -9.89 17.47
N LYS A 205 -23.14 -9.69 17.76
CA LYS A 205 -24.23 -10.39 17.06
C LYS A 205 -24.35 -9.95 15.58
N LYS A 206 -23.55 -8.96 15.17
CA LYS A 206 -23.58 -8.36 13.84
C LYS A 206 -22.49 -8.94 12.96
N ASP A 207 -22.89 -9.27 11.75
CA ASP A 207 -22.04 -9.80 10.69
C ASP A 207 -21.61 -8.71 9.72
N PHE A 208 -20.84 -9.08 8.71
CA PHE A 208 -20.34 -8.14 7.71
C PHE A 208 -21.48 -7.53 6.86
N GLU A 209 -22.57 -8.26 6.68
CA GLU A 209 -23.79 -7.80 6.01
C GLU A 209 -24.42 -6.59 6.71
N ASP A 210 -24.31 -6.50 8.03
CA ASP A 210 -24.88 -5.42 8.84
C ASP A 210 -24.10 -4.11 8.71
N LEU A 211 -22.97 -4.09 8.01
CA LEU A 211 -22.24 -2.86 7.72
C LEU A 211 -23.09 -1.86 6.92
N CYS A 212 -24.14 -2.30 6.24
CA CYS A 212 -25.08 -1.38 5.61
C CYS A 212 -25.69 -0.38 6.63
N ASP A 213 -25.86 -0.78 7.90
CA ASP A 213 -26.33 0.08 8.99
C ASP A 213 -25.40 1.27 9.25
N LEU A 214 -24.11 1.15 8.89
CA LEU A 214 -23.10 2.19 9.04
C LEU A 214 -22.94 3.03 7.76
N GLY A 215 -23.83 2.85 6.78
CA GLY A 215 -23.80 3.56 5.49
C GLY A 215 -22.89 2.92 4.44
N PHE A 216 -22.42 1.68 4.66
CA PHE A 216 -21.69 0.96 3.62
C PHE A 216 -22.63 0.51 2.52
N GLN A 217 -22.20 0.62 1.26
CA GLN A 217 -22.95 0.12 0.11
C GLN A 217 -22.23 -1.07 -0.55
N PRO A 218 -22.93 -2.18 -0.83
CA PRO A 218 -22.38 -3.31 -1.57
C PRO A 218 -22.12 -2.94 -3.03
N LYS A 219 -20.95 -3.37 -3.54
CA LYS A 219 -20.58 -3.13 -4.93
C LYS A 219 -20.31 -4.45 -5.67
N ASN A 220 -21.28 -4.89 -6.49
CA ASN A 220 -21.24 -6.01 -7.44
C ASN A 220 -20.79 -7.40 -6.92
N VAL A 221 -21.35 -8.46 -7.54
CA VAL A 221 -21.75 -9.72 -6.87
C VAL A 221 -20.71 -10.87 -6.86
N SER A 222 -19.45 -10.69 -7.28
CA SER A 222 -18.47 -11.81 -7.25
C SER A 222 -17.51 -11.81 -6.05
N ILE A 223 -17.29 -10.65 -5.43
CA ILE A 223 -16.48 -10.46 -4.20
C ILE A 223 -17.21 -9.38 -3.40
N LYS A 224 -17.54 -9.63 -2.12
CA LYS A 224 -18.29 -8.67 -1.27
C LYS A 224 -17.41 -7.47 -0.89
N ASP A 225 -17.19 -6.56 -1.84
CA ASP A 225 -16.57 -5.26 -1.59
C ASP A 225 -17.66 -4.31 -1.05
N LEU A 226 -17.46 -3.74 0.15
CA LEU A 226 -18.34 -2.76 0.80
C LEU A 226 -17.65 -1.39 0.90
N TRP A 227 -18.28 -0.32 0.43
CA TRP A 227 -17.67 1.01 0.42
C TRP A 227 -18.38 1.93 1.40
N ILE A 228 -17.64 2.69 2.22
CA ILE A 228 -18.16 3.95 2.75
C ILE A 228 -17.75 5.06 1.78
N VAL A 229 -18.75 5.75 1.24
CA VAL A 229 -18.53 7.07 0.65
C VAL A 229 -18.56 8.05 1.81
N GLY A 230 -17.37 8.45 2.28
CA GLY A 230 -17.26 9.54 3.24
C GLY A 230 -17.75 10.81 2.58
N ASP A 231 -18.83 11.37 3.11
CA ASP A 231 -19.48 12.55 2.57
C ASP A 231 -18.55 13.78 2.70
N GLY A 232 -18.22 14.41 1.57
CA GLY A 232 -17.82 15.82 1.53
C GLY A 232 -16.36 16.22 1.27
N ALA A 233 -15.32 15.41 1.47
CA ALA A 233 -13.94 15.93 1.27
C ALA A 233 -12.88 14.88 0.88
N LYS A 234 -12.71 14.65 -0.44
CA LYS A 234 -11.51 14.12 -1.11
C LYS A 234 -10.88 12.78 -0.64
N ARG A 235 -11.39 12.12 0.40
CA ARG A 235 -10.84 10.88 0.98
C ARG A 235 -11.96 9.86 1.23
N GLY A 236 -11.75 8.61 0.83
CA GLY A 236 -12.74 7.52 0.96
C GLY A 236 -12.21 6.35 1.79
N LEU A 237 -13.10 5.69 2.54
CA LEU A 237 -12.82 4.44 3.24
C LEU A 237 -13.44 3.29 2.44
N LEU A 238 -12.60 2.45 1.84
CA LEU A 238 -13.05 1.21 1.22
C LEU A 238 -12.95 0.08 2.22
N ILE A 239 -13.90 -0.84 2.23
CA ILE A 239 -13.80 -2.09 2.96
C ILE A 239 -14.01 -3.25 2.01
N ARG A 240 -13.12 -4.21 2.06
CA ARG A 240 -13.15 -5.36 1.18
C ARG A 240 -13.36 -6.58 2.04
N ALA A 241 -14.56 -7.15 2.11
CA ALA A 241 -14.65 -8.50 2.66
C ALA A 241 -14.20 -9.48 1.59
N MET A 242 -13.25 -10.32 1.98
CA MET A 242 -12.95 -11.52 1.23
C MET A 242 -13.45 -12.67 2.07
N LYS A 243 -14.57 -13.28 1.66
CA LYS A 243 -15.02 -14.53 2.26
C LYS A 243 -13.98 -15.58 1.94
N THR A 244 -13.32 -16.14 2.96
CA THR A 244 -12.43 -17.29 2.75
C THR A 244 -13.31 -18.54 2.74
N GLY A 245 -13.38 -19.21 1.58
CA GLY A 245 -14.07 -20.49 1.43
C GLY A 245 -13.32 -21.64 2.10
#